data_AF-A0A9D6XZX3-F1
#
_entry.id   AF-A0A9D6XZX3-F1
#
_cell.length_a   1.000
_cell.length_b   1.000
_cell.length_c   1.000
_cell.angle_alpha   90.00
_cell.angle_beta   90.00
_cell.angle_gamma   90.00
#
_symmetry.space_group_name_H-M   'P 1'
#
loop_
_entity.id
_entity.type
_entity.pdbx_description
1 polymer ?
#
loop_
_entity_poly.entity_id
_entity_poly.type
_entity_poly.pdbx_seq_one_letter_code
_entity_poly.pdbx_strand_id
1 'polypeptide(L)' 'TGPIKKHLTALEKAAPEIVSTYRELGRQTIPVALGKGRIDKQQAEALNALLEVPGLVTSQGKR' A
#
# COMPACT_ATOMS: atom_id res chain seq x y z
N THR A 1 3.06 -4.67 -13.27
CA THR A 1 2.55 -4.68 -11.87
C THR A 1 3.69 -4.34 -10.93
N GLY A 2 3.63 -3.21 -10.23
CA GLY A 2 4.67 -2.83 -9.27
C GLY A 2 4.71 -3.78 -8.06
N PRO A 3 5.88 -3.99 -7.43
CA PRO A 3 6.08 -4.95 -6.34
C PRO A 3 5.11 -4.73 -5.16
N ILE A 4 4.82 -3.48 -4.80
CA ILE A 4 3.93 -3.13 -3.69
C ILE A 4 2.50 -3.67 -3.88
N LYS A 5 1.94 -3.56 -5.09
CA LYS A 5 0.59 -4.10 -5.39
C LYS A 5 0.55 -5.62 -5.22
N LYS A 6 1.60 -6.31 -5.67
CA LYS A 6 1.71 -7.78 -5.53
C LYS A 6 1.83 -8.18 -4.05
N HIS A 7 2.59 -7.43 -3.25
CA HIS A 7 2.72 -7.69 -1.82
C HIS A 7 1.39 -7.48 -1.09
N LEU A 8 0.68 -6.38 -1.37
CA LEU A 8 -0.64 -6.13 -0.77
C LEU A 8 -1.63 -7.27 -1.08
N THR A 9 -1.75 -7.70 -2.34
CA THR A 9 -2.63 -8.82 -2.71
C THR A 9 -2.22 -10.15 -2.05
N ALA A 10 -0.93 -10.38 -1.85
CA ALA A 10 -0.46 -11.59 -1.16
C ALA A 10 -0.80 -11.53 0.34
N LEU A 11 -0.57 -10.37 0.98
CA LEU A 11 -0.90 -10.14 2.38
C LEU A 11 -2.40 -10.22 2.64
N GLU A 12 -3.23 -9.64 1.78
CA GLU A 12 -4.70 -9.74 1.86
C GLU A 12 -5.21 -11.19 1.84
N LYS A 13 -4.45 -12.14 1.28
CA LYS A 13 -4.82 -13.56 1.23
C LYS A 13 -4.22 -14.38 2.37
N ALA A 14 -2.96 -14.11 2.72
CA ALA A 14 -2.18 -14.94 3.64
C ALA A 14 -2.22 -14.44 5.09
N ALA A 15 -2.32 -13.12 5.30
CA ALA A 15 -2.28 -12.48 6.61
C ALA A 15 -3.00 -11.11 6.57
N PRO A 16 -4.34 -11.09 6.46
CA PRO A 16 -5.12 -9.85 6.33
C PRO A 16 -4.89 -8.85 7.47
N GLU A 17 -4.61 -9.36 8.68
CA GLU A 17 -4.40 -8.59 9.90
C GLU A 17 -3.16 -7.68 9.86
N ILE A 18 -2.16 -8.00 9.03
CA ILE A 18 -0.95 -7.19 8.90
C ILE A 18 -1.00 -6.19 7.74
N VAL A 19 -2.05 -6.19 6.92
CA VAL A 19 -2.16 -5.32 5.74
C VAL A 19 -2.13 -3.84 6.14
N SER A 20 -2.85 -3.48 7.22
CA SER A 20 -2.84 -2.11 7.77
C SER A 20 -1.44 -1.69 8.21
N THR A 21 -0.72 -2.59 8.89
CA THR A 21 0.66 -2.35 9.35
C THR A 21 1.62 -2.17 8.18
N TYR A 22 1.53 -3.02 7.15
CA TYR A 22 2.36 -2.89 5.94
C TYR A 22 2.13 -1.57 5.21
N ARG A 23 0.86 -1.14 5.09
CA ARG A 23 0.49 0.14 4.48
C ARG A 23 1.10 1.31 5.24
N GLU A 24 0.96 1.30 6.56
CA GLU A 24 1.47 2.36 7.43
C GLU A 24 3.00 2.46 7.34
N LEU A 25 3.70 1.33 7.45
CA LEU A 25 5.16 1.29 7.28
C LEU A 25 5.57 1.81 5.91
N GLY A 26 4.89 1.38 4.84
CA GLY A 26 5.13 1.87 3.48
C GLY A 26 5.02 3.39 3.39
N ARG A 27 3.97 3.99 3.96
CA ARG A 27 3.75 5.45 3.95
C ARG A 27 4.86 6.20 4.67
N GLN A 28 5.28 5.71 5.82
CA GLN A 28 6.39 6.32 6.59
C GLN A 28 7.73 6.29 5.83
N THR A 29 7.93 5.35 4.89
CA THR A 29 9.15 5.31 4.06
C THR A 29 9.14 6.26 2.86
N ILE A 30 7.98 6.78 2.44
CA ILE A 30 7.87 7.64 1.25
C ILE A 30 8.72 8.91 1.37
N PRO A 31 8.67 9.69 2.48
CA PRO A 31 9.50 10.87 2.64
C PRO A 31 10.99 10.56 2.59
N VAL A 32 11.41 9.39 3.09
CA VAL A 32 12.80 8.93 3.06
C VAL A 32 13.25 8.64 1.64
N ALA A 33 12.43 7.94 0.85
CA ALA A 33 12.73 7.64 -0.55
C ALA A 33 12.77 8.91 -1.41
N LEU A 34 11.85 9.86 -1.16
CA LEU A 34 11.80 11.16 -1.82
C LEU A 34 13.03 12.01 -1.48
N GLY A 35 13.38 12.12 -0.19
CA GLY A 35 14.57 12.86 0.27
C GLY A 35 15.89 12.26 -0.25
N LYS A 36 15.91 10.95 -0.52
CA LYS A 36 17.04 10.27 -1.16
C LYS A 36 17.05 10.36 -2.70
N GLY A 37 16.07 11.01 -3.31
CA GLY A 37 15.93 11.10 -4.77
C GLY A 37 15.69 9.76 -5.46
N ARG A 38 15.21 8.75 -4.74
CA ARG A 38 14.89 7.42 -5.30
C ARG A 38 13.54 7.40 -6.00
N ILE A 39 12.68 8.34 -5.63
CA ILE A 39 11.40 8.60 -6.26
C ILE A 39 11.23 10.11 -6.45
N ASP A 40 10.44 10.48 -7.44
CA ASP A 40 9.99 11.87 -7.62
C ASP A 40 8.69 12.16 -6.86
N LYS A 41 8.21 13.41 -6.92
CA LYS A 41 6.98 13.85 -6.24
C LYS A 41 5.74 13.12 -6.76
N GLN A 42 5.64 12.89 -8.07
CA GLN A 42 4.50 12.21 -8.69
C GLN A 42 4.44 10.74 -8.25
N GLN A 43 5.59 10.09 -8.17
CA GLN A 43 5.73 8.74 -7.64
C GLN A 43 5.38 8.68 -6.16
N ALA A 44 5.81 9.66 -5.36
CA ALA A 44 5.44 9.76 -3.94
C ALA A 44 3.92 9.91 -3.74
N GLU A 45 3.26 10.74 -4.53
CA GLU A 45 1.80 10.90 -4.52
C GLU A 45 1.08 9.60 -4.92
N ALA A 46 1.52 8.94 -5.99
CA ALA A 46 0.95 7.66 -6.42
C ALA A 46 1.13 6.55 -5.36
N LEU A 47 2.26 6.54 -4.66
CA LEU A 47 2.51 5.60 -3.56
C LEU A 47 1.64 5.90 -2.35
N ASN A 48 1.47 7.17 -1.98
CA ASN A 48 0.54 7.56 -0.91
C ASN A 48 -0.88 7.13 -1.24
N ALA A 49 -1.38 7.46 -2.43
CA ALA A 49 -2.72 7.06 -2.87
C ALA A 49 -2.90 5.54 -2.87
N LEU A 50 -1.87 4.77 -3.26
CA LEU A 50 -1.92 3.30 -3.23
C LEU A 50 -2.02 2.74 -1.81
N LEU A 51 -1.28 3.33 -0.86
CA LEU A 51 -1.17 2.82 0.51
C LEU A 51 -2.28 3.36 1.42
N GLU A 52 -2.86 4.51 1.12
CA GLU A 52 -3.92 5.16 1.91
C GLU A 52 -5.26 4.42 1.85
N VAL A 53 -5.59 3.73 0.75
CA VAL A 53 -6.92 3.10 0.55
C VAL A 53 -7.31 2.20 1.74
N PRO A 54 -8.27 2.64 2.58
CA PRO A 54 -8.84 1.84 3.65
C PRO A 54 -10.10 1.18 3.09
N GLY A 55 -9.96 -0.04 2.58
CA GLY A 55 -11.09 -0.85 2.14
C GLY A 55 -11.60 -0.52 0.73
N LEU A 56 -11.30 -1.41 -0.21
CA LEU A 56 -12.38 -1.88 -1.06
C LEU A 56 -13.43 -2.48 -0.12
N VAL A 57 -14.56 -1.81 0.04
CA VAL A 57 -15.78 -2.46 0.51
C VAL A 57 -16.18 -3.45 -0.58
N THR A 58 -15.58 -4.63 -0.61
CA THR A 58 -16.18 -5.78 -1.28
C THR A 58 -16.98 -6.52 -0.21
N SER A 59 -18.21 -6.05 0.01
CA SER A 59 -19.25 -6.92 0.52
C SER A 59 -19.50 -8.04 -0.50
N GLN A 60 -18.67 -9.06 -0.53
CA GLN A 60 -19.15 -10.39 -0.91
C GLN A 60 -19.70 -11.05 0.35
N GLY A 61 -20.84 -10.51 0.80
CA GLY A 61 -21.77 -11.21 1.66
C GLY A 61 -22.43 -12.30 0.82
N LYS A 62 -21.87 -13.50 0.93
CA LYS A 62 -22.47 -14.76 0.50
C LYS A 62 -23.69 -15.04 1.38
N ARG A 63 -24.91 -14.81 0.88
CA ARG A 63 -26.13 -15.56 1.20
C ARG A 63 -27.08 -15.53 0.01
#